data_AF-A0A7V6ISZ4-F1
#
_entry.id   AF-A0A7V6ISZ4-F1
#
_cell.length_a   1.000
_cell.length_b   1.000
_cell.length_c   1.000
_cell.angle_alpha   90.00
_cell.angle_beta   90.00
_cell.angle_gamma   90.00
#
_symmetry.space_group_name_H-M   'P 1'
#
loop_
_entity.id
_entity.type
_entity.pdbx_description
1 polymer ?
#
loop_
_entity_poly.entity_id
_entity_poly.type
_entity_poly.pdbx_seq_one_letter_code
_entity_poly.pdbx_strand_id
1 'polypeptide(L)'
;MNCIKKEKRNLFSLFTIYDCNRCIYFRKDETIIIGRHAIQIYSITPGCWLESINDEYFMFNKMLAKLLLEFSVNQENNLFLWFDGFLNIDNHGEIFSSFLNIGYNIHIINM
;
A
#
# COMPACT_ATOMS: atom_id res chain seq x y z
N MET A 1 -8.59 15.95 -15.03
CA MET A 1 -9.50 14.78 -15.01
C MET A 1 -9.76 14.46 -13.56
N ASN A 2 -10.97 14.76 -13.10
CA ASN A 2 -11.30 14.76 -11.68
C ASN A 2 -11.37 13.32 -11.17
N CYS A 3 -10.71 13.07 -10.04
CA CYS A 3 -10.95 11.88 -9.25
C CYS A 3 -12.39 11.98 -8.73
N ILE A 4 -13.34 11.32 -9.39
CA ILE A 4 -14.74 11.34 -8.97
C ILE A 4 -14.94 10.11 -8.08
N LYS A 5 -14.81 10.33 -6.77
CA LYS A 5 -15.35 9.45 -5.72
C LYS A 5 -16.76 9.08 -6.13
N LYS A 6 -17.10 7.78 -6.17
CA LYS A 6 -18.37 7.26 -6.71
C LYS A 6 -19.58 8.08 -6.24
N GLU A 7 -20.00 9.06 -7.04
CA GLU A 7 -21.30 9.70 -6.87
C GLU A 7 -22.39 8.68 -7.20
N LYS A 8 -23.56 8.86 -6.59
CA LYS A 8 -24.72 7.99 -6.82
C LYS A 8 -25.03 8.01 -8.32
N ARG A 9 -24.83 6.87 -8.99
CA ARG A 9 -24.97 6.79 -10.46
C ARG A 9 -26.41 7.09 -10.85
N ASN A 10 -26.59 7.98 -11.81
CA ASN A 10 -27.87 8.25 -12.44
C ASN A 10 -27.97 7.51 -13.79
N LEU A 11 -29.15 7.50 -14.41
CA LEU A 11 -29.42 6.76 -15.65
C LEU A 11 -28.44 7.11 -16.78
N PHE A 12 -27.92 8.34 -16.77
CA PHE A 12 -26.98 8.85 -17.78
C PHE A 12 -25.51 8.55 -17.47
N SER A 13 -25.16 8.29 -16.20
CA SER A 13 -23.78 7.99 -15.79
C SER A 13 -23.50 6.49 -15.65
N LEU A 14 -24.45 5.64 -16.02
CA LEU A 14 -24.36 4.18 -15.89
C LEU A 14 -23.31 3.55 -16.82
N PHE A 15 -23.14 4.13 -18.02
CA PHE A 15 -22.16 3.69 -19.02
C PHE A 15 -20.84 4.46 -18.96
N THR A 16 -20.71 5.41 -18.03
CA THR A 16 -19.48 6.16 -17.84
C THR A 16 -18.44 5.27 -17.18
N ILE A 17 -17.36 4.97 -17.90
CA ILE A 17 -16.18 4.28 -17.36
C ILE A 17 -15.36 5.33 -16.61
N TYR A 18 -15.27 5.15 -15.29
CA TYR A 18 -14.45 6.00 -14.44
C TYR A 18 -13.05 5.39 -14.35
N ASP A 19 -12.04 6.12 -14.82
CA ASP A 19 -10.63 5.73 -14.68
C ASP A 19 -10.00 6.42 -13.46
N CYS A 20 -9.44 5.62 -12.56
CA CYS A 20 -8.75 6.07 -11.35
C CYS A 20 -7.22 6.11 -11.48
N ASN A 21 -6.67 5.82 -12.67
CA ASN A 21 -5.23 5.76 -12.92
C ASN A 21 -4.44 7.05 -12.62
N ARG A 22 -5.11 8.21 -12.53
CA ARG A 22 -4.50 9.51 -12.21
C ARG A 22 -5.00 10.12 -10.89
N CYS A 23 -5.69 9.34 -10.05
CA CYS A 23 -6.16 9.86 -8.77
C CYS A 23 -5.02 9.86 -7.75
N ILE A 24 -4.87 10.96 -7.02
CA ILE A 24 -3.88 11.10 -5.94
C ILE A 24 -4.12 10.12 -4.78
N TYR A 25 -5.35 9.60 -4.66
CA TYR A 25 -5.74 8.60 -3.66
C TYR A 25 -5.62 7.17 -4.17
N PHE A 26 -5.21 6.97 -5.43
CA PHE A 26 -5.02 5.64 -5.97
C PHE A 26 -3.70 5.07 -5.50
N ARG A 27 -3.77 4.11 -4.57
CA ARG A 27 -2.60 3.41 -4.05
C ARG A 27 -2.53 2.00 -4.62
N LYS A 28 -1.31 1.59 -5.00
CA LYS A 28 -0.99 0.27 -5.55
C LYS A 28 0.14 -0.35 -4.75
N ASP A 29 0.23 -1.67 -4.81
CA ASP A 29 1.40 -2.35 -4.30
C ASP A 29 2.60 -2.01 -5.17
N GLU A 30 3.73 -1.74 -4.52
CA GLU A 30 4.99 -1.41 -5.17
C GLU A 30 6.08 -2.36 -4.68
N THR A 31 7.04 -2.64 -5.56
CA THR A 31 8.21 -3.45 -5.21
C THR A 31 9.42 -2.80 -5.83
N ILE A 32 10.37 -2.44 -4.97
CA ILE A 32 11.65 -1.83 -5.35
C ILE A 32 12.73 -2.84 -5.04
N ILE A 33 13.44 -3.31 -6.06
CA ILE A 33 14.50 -4.31 -5.92
C ILE A 33 15.85 -3.61 -5.94
N ILE A 34 16.66 -3.83 -4.91
CA ILE A 34 18.01 -3.27 -4.76
C ILE A 34 18.97 -4.42 -4.49
N GLY A 35 19.70 -4.84 -5.53
CA GLY A 35 20.61 -5.99 -5.46
C GLY A 35 19.85 -7.29 -5.17
N ARG A 36 20.05 -7.87 -3.98
CA ARG A 36 19.36 -9.08 -3.51
C ARG A 36 18.21 -8.80 -2.54
N HIS A 37 18.00 -7.54 -2.19
CA HIS A 37 17.00 -7.12 -1.22
C HIS A 37 15.84 -6.42 -1.92
N ALA A 38 14.69 -6.42 -1.26
CA ALA A 38 13.49 -5.75 -1.74
C ALA A 38 12.91 -4.81 -0.68
N ILE A 39 12.36 -3.70 -1.15
CA ILE A 39 11.37 -2.91 -0.42
C ILE A 39 10.02 -3.22 -1.06
N GLN A 40 9.13 -3.90 -0.35
CA GLN A 40 7.75 -4.10 -0.78
C GLN A 40 6.84 -3.13 -0.03
N ILE A 41 5.96 -2.46 -0.76
CA ILE A 41 4.98 -1.53 -0.21
C ILE A 41 3.61 -2.09 -0.55
N TYR A 42 2.83 -2.40 0.46
CA TYR A 42 1.49 -2.96 0.33
C TYR A 42 0.47 -1.88 0.63
N SER A 43 -0.43 -1.64 -0.31
CA SER A 43 -1.52 -0.70 -0.16
C SER A 43 -2.77 -1.44 0.28
N ILE A 44 -3.17 -1.29 1.55
CA ILE A 44 -4.31 -2.03 2.12
C ILE A 44 -5.64 -1.58 1.47
N THR A 45 -5.64 -0.38 0.88
CA THR A 45 -6.76 0.20 0.12
C THR A 45 -6.45 0.23 -1.38
N PRO A 46 -6.66 -0.89 -2.10
CA PRO A 46 -6.50 -0.88 -3.55
C PRO A 46 -7.55 0.05 -4.19
N GLY A 47 -7.09 1.15 -4.77
CA GLY A 47 -7.93 2.09 -5.52
C GLY A 47 -8.33 3.38 -4.79
N CYS A 48 -9.23 4.17 -5.40
CA CYS A 48 -9.67 5.47 -4.87
C CYS A 48 -10.75 5.39 -3.78
N TRP A 49 -10.84 4.30 -3.03
CA TRP A 49 -12.09 3.90 -2.38
C TRP A 49 -12.33 4.50 -0.99
N LEU A 50 -11.29 4.88 -0.23
CA LEU A 50 -11.44 5.22 1.19
C LEU A 50 -10.62 6.46 1.58
N GLU A 51 -11.31 7.46 2.14
CA GLU A 51 -10.70 8.63 2.83
C GLU A 51 -10.36 8.33 4.29
N SER A 52 -10.95 7.27 4.86
CA SER A 52 -10.75 6.87 6.25
C SER A 52 -10.83 5.35 6.36
N ILE A 53 -9.73 4.72 6.74
CA ILE A 53 -9.72 3.30 7.11
C ILE A 53 -10.06 3.23 8.61
N ASN A 54 -10.99 2.35 8.99
CA ASN A 54 -11.31 2.08 10.39
C ASN A 54 -10.74 0.73 10.82
N ASP A 55 -10.59 0.53 12.14
CA ASP A 55 -10.02 -0.69 12.73
C ASP A 55 -10.72 -1.98 12.26
N GLU A 56 -12.03 -1.92 12.01
CA GLU A 56 -12.83 -3.03 11.50
C GLU A 56 -12.38 -3.47 10.11
N TYR A 57 -12.04 -2.54 9.20
CA TYR A 57 -11.60 -2.89 7.85
C TYR A 57 -10.34 -3.76 7.87
N PHE A 58 -9.41 -3.53 8.82
CA PHE A 58 -8.19 -4.32 8.94
C PHE A 58 -8.47 -5.74 9.42
N MET A 59 -9.38 -5.92 10.39
CA MET A 59 -9.76 -7.25 10.88
C MET A 59 -10.35 -8.12 9.77
N PHE A 60 -11.01 -7.52 8.78
CA PHE A 60 -11.64 -8.26 7.67
C PHE A 60 -10.85 -8.24 6.37
N ASN A 61 -9.72 -7.52 6.28
CA ASN A 61 -8.91 -7.49 5.09
C ASN A 61 -8.12 -8.80 4.93
N LYS A 62 -8.63 -9.69 4.07
CA LYS A 62 -8.04 -11.01 3.78
C LYS A 62 -6.61 -10.94 3.25
N MET A 63 -6.27 -9.87 2.51
CA MET A 63 -4.93 -9.69 1.96
C MET A 63 -3.94 -9.35 3.07
N LEU A 64 -4.31 -8.41 3.95
CA LEU A 64 -3.53 -8.06 5.13
C LEU A 64 -3.36 -9.27 6.05
N ALA A 65 -4.42 -10.01 6.33
CA ALA A 65 -4.35 -11.22 7.15
C ALA A 65 -3.38 -12.26 6.57
N LYS A 66 -3.40 -12.46 5.25
CA LYS A 66 -2.47 -13.36 4.56
C LYS A 66 -1.02 -12.86 4.64
N LEU A 67 -0.78 -11.57 4.41
CA LEU A 67 0.54 -10.95 4.52
C LEU A 67 1.10 -11.09 5.94
N LEU A 68 0.32 -10.73 6.96
CA LEU A 68 0.72 -10.88 8.36
C LEU A 68 1.04 -12.33 8.73
N LEU A 69 0.28 -13.29 8.19
CA LEU A 69 0.57 -14.71 8.38
C LEU A 69 1.90 -15.10 7.71
N GLU A 70 2.14 -14.68 6.47
CA GLU A 70 3.41 -14.94 5.78
C GLU A 70 4.61 -14.33 6.54
N PHE A 71 4.45 -13.14 7.11
CA PHE A 71 5.48 -12.51 7.96
C PHE A 71 5.69 -13.22 9.29
N SER A 72 4.63 -13.76 9.88
CA SER A 72 4.76 -14.53 11.13
C SER A 72 5.63 -15.78 10.95
N VAL A 73 5.66 -16.35 9.74
CA VAL A 73 6.43 -17.54 9.40
C VAL A 73 7.85 -17.18 8.94
N ASN A 74 8.00 -16.09 8.18
CA ASN A 74 9.27 -15.67 7.58
C ASN A 74 9.83 -14.41 8.26
N GLN A 75 10.20 -14.50 9.53
CA GLN A 75 10.69 -13.34 10.28
C GLN A 75 12.17 -13.00 10.01
N GLU A 76 12.97 -13.99 9.60
CA GLU A 76 14.41 -13.78 9.41
C GLU A 76 14.68 -12.79 8.28
N ASN A 77 15.49 -11.77 8.59
CA ASN A 77 15.93 -10.74 7.65
C ASN A 77 14.78 -9.95 6.98
N ASN A 78 13.62 -9.84 7.62
CA ASN A 78 12.51 -9.02 7.15
C ASN A 78 12.15 -7.96 8.22
N LEU A 79 12.21 -6.69 7.83
CA LEU A 79 11.76 -5.56 8.62
C LEU A 79 10.34 -5.21 8.20
N PHE A 80 9.40 -5.21 9.15
CA PHE A 80 8.01 -4.86 8.90
C PHE A 80 7.69 -3.48 9.48
N LEU A 81 7.16 -2.61 8.65
CA LEU A 81 6.83 -1.22 8.99
C LEU A 81 5.35 -0.96 8.73
N TRP A 82 4.67 -0.45 9.73
CA TRP A 82 3.29 0.00 9.64
C TRP A 82 3.28 1.53 9.54
N PHE A 83 2.80 2.07 8.42
CA PHE A 83 2.83 3.50 8.16
C PHE A 83 1.42 4.05 7.99
N ASP A 84 1.08 5.02 8.84
CA ASP A 84 -0.17 5.76 8.77
C ASP A 84 0.10 7.13 8.11
N GLY A 85 -0.35 7.32 6.86
CA GLY A 85 -0.18 8.57 6.12
C GLY A 85 0.45 8.44 4.74
N PHE A 86 0.99 9.54 4.22
CA PHE A 86 1.72 9.55 2.94
C PHE A 86 3.19 9.25 3.19
N LEU A 87 3.62 8.04 2.84
CA LEU A 87 5.04 7.69 2.81
C LEU A 87 5.71 8.29 1.58
N ASN A 88 6.73 9.13 1.80
CA ASN A 88 7.70 9.48 0.77
C ASN A 88 9.03 8.78 1.07
N ILE A 89 9.37 7.78 0.27
CA ILE A 89 10.57 6.94 0.44
C ILE A 89 11.85 7.78 0.35
N ASP A 90 11.87 8.80 -0.51
CA ASP A 90 13.06 9.62 -0.75
C ASP A 90 13.50 10.36 0.53
N ASN A 91 12.54 10.78 1.36
CA ASN A 91 12.81 11.43 2.63
C ASN A 91 13.50 10.51 3.66
N HIS A 92 13.45 9.19 3.44
CA HIS A 92 13.96 8.16 4.35
C HIS A 92 14.98 7.24 3.69
N GLY A 93 15.49 7.62 2.50
CA GLY A 93 16.35 6.77 1.68
C GLY A 93 17.61 6.27 2.41
N GLU A 94 18.24 7.11 3.24
CA GLU A 94 19.44 6.71 4.01
C GLU A 94 19.15 5.61 5.03
N ILE A 95 17.98 5.68 5.69
CA ILE A 95 17.56 4.71 6.70
C ILE A 95 17.28 3.37 6.03
N PHE A 96 16.49 3.38 4.95
CA PHE A 96 16.20 2.16 4.20
C PHE A 96 17.46 1.54 3.60
N SER A 97 18.37 2.37 3.06
CA SER A 97 19.67 1.90 2.58
C SER A 97 20.49 1.23 3.68
N SER A 98 20.45 1.76 4.91
CA SER A 98 21.16 1.17 6.04
C SER A 98 20.62 -0.22 6.39
N PHE A 99 19.30 -0.40 6.44
CA PHE A 99 18.69 -1.71 6.70
C PHE A 99 18.97 -2.73 5.59
N LEU A 100 18.87 -2.30 4.33
CA LEU A 100 19.19 -3.15 3.18
C LEU A 100 20.67 -3.60 3.22
N ASN A 101 21.59 -2.71 3.60
CA ASN A 101 23.02 -3.03 3.71
C ASN A 101 23.32 -4.05 4.83
N ILE A 102 22.51 -4.07 5.88
CA ILE A 102 22.63 -5.06 6.98
C ILE A 102 22.01 -6.42 6.57
N GLY A 103 21.28 -6.46 5.45
CA GLY A 103 20.74 -7.68 4.86
C GLY A 103 19.22 -7.85 5.02
N TYR A 104 18.52 -6.82 5.50
CA TYR A 104 17.07 -6.88 5.69
C TYR A 104 16.32 -6.54 4.41
N ASN A 105 15.25 -7.28 4.11
CA ASN A 105 14.18 -6.80 3.24
C ASN A 105 13.23 -5.91 4.05
N ILE A 106 12.59 -4.96 3.39
CA ILE A 106 11.71 -4.00 4.04
C ILE A 106 10.29 -4.19 3.49
N HIS A 107 9.35 -4.45 4.38
CA HIS A 107 7.94 -4.59 4.07
C HIS A 107 7.20 -3.44 4.72
N ILE A 108 6.57 -2.60 3.91
CA ILE A 108 5.85 -1.42 4.36
C ILE A 108 4.38 -1.62 4.07
N ILE A 109 3.56 -1.52 5.11
CA ILE A 109 2.12 -1.47 5.00
C ILE A 109 1.70 -0.01 5.04
N ASN A 110 1.14 0.46 3.93
CA ASN A 110 0.75 1.86 3.74
C ASN A 110 -0.78 2.00 3.78
N MET A 111 -1.26 2.87 4.68
CA MET A 111 -2.67 3.13 4.98
C MET A 111 -3.18 4.41 4.33
#